data_AF-K0VFP5-F1
#
_entry.id   AF-K0VFP5-F1
#
_cell.length_a   1.000
_cell.length_b   1.000
_cell.length_c   1.000
_cell.angle_alpha   90.00
_cell.angle_beta   90.00
_cell.angle_gamma   90.00
#
_symmetry.space_group_name_H-M   'P 1'
#
loop_
_entity.id
_entity.type
_entity.pdbx_description
1 polymer ?
#
loop_
_entity_poly.entity_id
_entity_poly.type
_entity_poly.pdbx_seq_one_letter_code
_entity_poly.pdbx_strand_id
1 'polypeptide(L)'
;MTEAADAGVVRELLSPLSRFLRDKTLYEVIVNRPGQVVTEGRQGWQTYEMPELSFDRLMRLARSVASFSNQAIDQTRPILSATLPDDERIQIVIPPATTRGTVSITIRKPSSVSLTLEHLDHGGLFADVLRVDGDGSRSDQRLLEYYRIGAYKAFLREAVFARKNIIISGATGSGKTTLSKALIRHIPQSERIISIEDTPELVVPQPNHVRLFYSKGGQGLSKVDAKDLLES
;
A
#
# COMPACT_ATOMS: atom_id res chain seq x y z
N MET A 1 6.81 31.61 13.86
CA MET A 1 7.62 31.91 12.64
C MET A 1 8.21 30.64 12.02
N THR A 2 8.58 29.62 12.81
CA THR A 2 9.11 28.33 12.34
C THR A 2 8.10 27.49 11.54
N GLU A 3 6.86 27.37 12.02
CA GLU A 3 5.82 26.51 11.40
C GLU A 3 5.44 26.94 9.95
N ALA A 4 5.39 28.24 9.68
CA ALA A 4 5.13 28.76 8.34
C ALA A 4 6.30 28.54 7.36
N ALA A 5 7.54 28.56 7.87
CA ALA A 5 8.73 28.29 7.06
C ALA A 5 8.82 26.80 6.70
N ASP A 6 8.56 25.91 7.66
CA ASP A 6 8.58 24.46 7.47
C ASP A 6 7.50 24.01 6.48
N ALA A 7 6.30 24.59 6.55
CA ALA A 7 5.24 24.35 5.57
C ALA A 7 5.64 24.77 4.14
N GLY A 8 6.40 25.86 3.99
CA GLY A 8 6.92 26.32 2.70
C GLY A 8 7.87 25.31 2.06
N VAL A 9 8.81 24.78 2.85
CA VAL A 9 9.77 23.76 2.38
C VAL A 9 9.06 22.46 1.98
N VAL A 10 8.09 22.02 2.78
CA VAL A 10 7.29 20.82 2.44
C VAL A 10 6.56 21.00 1.09
N ARG A 11 5.92 22.16 0.87
CA ARG A 11 5.25 22.47 -0.40
C ARG A 11 6.21 22.54 -1.58
N GLU A 12 7.41 23.11 -1.40
CA GLU A 12 8.45 23.13 -2.43
C GLU A 12 8.88 21.71 -2.81
N LEU A 13 9.12 20.84 -1.83
CA LEU A 13 9.53 19.46 -2.07
C LEU A 13 8.42 18.64 -2.75
N LEU A 14 7.16 18.89 -2.40
CA LEU A 14 5.97 18.31 -3.04
C LEU A 14 5.60 18.90 -4.40
N SER A 15 6.24 19.99 -4.84
CA SER A 15 5.88 20.67 -6.11
C SER A 15 5.76 19.75 -7.34
N PRO A 16 6.59 18.69 -7.54
CA PRO A 16 6.40 17.75 -8.66
C PRO A 16 5.07 16.99 -8.60
N LEU A 17 4.59 16.71 -7.39
CA LEU A 17 3.34 15.98 -7.14
C LEU A 17 2.11 16.91 -7.17
N SER A 18 2.30 18.22 -7.21
CA SER A 18 1.24 19.22 -7.08
C SER A 18 0.09 19.03 -8.07
N ARG A 19 0.37 18.61 -9.32
CA ARG A 19 -0.67 18.33 -10.32
C ARG A 19 -1.64 17.22 -9.88
N PHE A 20 -1.14 16.19 -9.20
CA PHE A 20 -1.95 15.07 -8.71
C PHE A 20 -2.65 15.42 -7.39
N LEU A 21 -1.95 16.13 -6.51
CA LEU A 21 -2.52 16.60 -5.24
C LEU A 21 -3.69 17.57 -5.47
N ARG A 22 -3.66 18.37 -6.54
CA ARG A 22 -4.79 19.26 -6.89
C ARG A 22 -5.94 18.57 -7.62
N ASP A 23 -5.71 17.40 -8.23
CA ASP A 23 -6.74 16.68 -9.00
C ASP A 23 -7.77 16.00 -8.10
N LYS A 24 -8.95 16.62 -7.93
CA LYS A 24 -10.02 16.11 -7.04
C LYS A 24 -10.60 14.75 -7.44
N THR A 25 -10.24 14.21 -8.61
CA THR A 25 -10.68 12.88 -9.05
C THR A 25 -9.82 11.74 -8.49
N LEU A 26 -8.65 12.07 -7.94
CA LEU A 26 -7.72 11.12 -7.32
C LEU A 26 -8.01 10.94 -5.82
N TYR A 27 -7.81 9.72 -5.35
CA TYR A 27 -7.93 9.31 -3.95
C TYR A 27 -6.56 9.22 -3.27
N GLU A 28 -5.59 8.61 -3.96
CA GLU A 28 -4.22 8.41 -3.47
C GLU A 28 -3.17 8.83 -4.49
N VAL A 29 -2.04 9.33 -3.99
CA VAL A 29 -0.81 9.59 -4.74
C VAL A 29 0.33 8.92 -4.00
N ILE A 30 0.99 7.95 -4.64
CA ILE A 30 2.01 7.13 -4.01
C ILE A 30 3.33 7.14 -4.80
N VAL A 31 4.42 6.89 -4.09
CA VAL A 31 5.76 6.71 -4.64
C VAL A 31 6.31 5.43 -4.03
N ASN A 32 6.49 4.39 -4.84
CA ASN A 32 7.06 3.12 -4.38
C ASN A 32 8.59 3.06 -4.56
N ARG A 33 9.12 3.85 -5.51
CA ARG A 33 10.54 3.92 -5.87
C ARG A 33 10.89 5.28 -6.46
N PRO A 34 12.15 5.72 -6.39
CA PRO A 34 12.61 6.94 -7.06
C PRO A 34 12.31 6.92 -8.55
N GLY A 35 11.99 8.10 -9.09
CA GLY A 35 11.71 8.27 -10.51
C GLY A 35 10.30 7.90 -10.94
N GLN A 36 9.42 7.47 -10.03
CA GLN A 36 8.08 6.99 -10.39
C GLN A 36 7.03 7.45 -9.38
N VAL A 37 5.85 7.83 -9.87
CA VAL A 37 4.65 8.04 -9.07
C VAL A 37 3.53 7.13 -9.59
N VAL A 38 2.68 6.67 -8.69
CA VAL A 38 1.45 5.94 -9.04
C VAL A 38 0.28 6.68 -8.38
N THR A 39 -0.84 6.82 -9.07
CA THR A 39 -2.05 7.45 -8.53
C THR A 39 -3.22 6.49 -8.58
N GLU A 40 -4.16 6.65 -7.65
CA GLU A 40 -5.43 5.94 -7.66
C GLU A 40 -6.59 6.92 -7.83
N GLY A 41 -7.51 6.59 -8.73
CA GLY A 41 -8.76 7.33 -8.91
C GLY A 41 -9.86 6.40 -9.41
N ARG A 42 -10.91 6.96 -10.02
CA ARG A 42 -12.05 6.18 -10.55
C ARG A 42 -11.67 5.13 -11.60
N GLN A 43 -10.53 5.32 -12.29
CA GLN A 43 -10.01 4.41 -13.31
C GLN A 43 -9.03 3.36 -12.77
N GLY A 44 -8.86 3.28 -11.44
CA GLY A 44 -7.87 2.43 -10.79
C GLY A 44 -6.47 3.06 -10.77
N TRP A 45 -5.45 2.22 -10.68
CA TRP A 45 -4.04 2.64 -10.56
C TRP A 45 -3.44 3.09 -11.89
N GLN A 46 -2.78 4.25 -11.90
CA GLN A 46 -2.06 4.78 -13.06
C GLN A 46 -0.62 5.14 -12.70
N THR A 47 0.33 4.75 -13.53
CA THR A 47 1.77 4.93 -13.28
C THR A 47 2.35 6.02 -14.19
N TYR A 48 3.19 6.88 -13.62
CA TYR A 48 3.87 7.95 -14.33
C TYR A 48 5.36 7.96 -13.99
N GLU A 49 6.21 8.06 -15.00
CA GLU A 49 7.64 8.29 -14.81
C GLU A 49 7.89 9.77 -14.47
N MET A 50 8.65 10.00 -13.42
CA MET A 50 8.99 11.31 -12.86
C MET A 50 10.44 11.32 -12.36
N PRO A 51 11.44 11.40 -13.27
CA PRO A 51 12.86 11.34 -12.91
C PRO A 51 13.31 12.36 -11.86
N GLU A 52 12.60 13.49 -11.74
CA GLU A 52 12.83 14.51 -10.72
C GLU A 52 12.58 14.06 -9.27
N LEU A 53 11.83 12.96 -9.06
CA LEU A 53 11.62 12.33 -7.76
C LEU A 53 12.80 11.43 -7.38
N SER A 54 13.99 12.02 -7.27
CA SER A 54 15.21 11.29 -6.88
C SER A 54 15.15 10.79 -5.44
N PHE A 55 15.94 9.76 -5.12
CA PHE A 55 16.03 9.23 -3.75
C PHE A 55 16.36 10.33 -2.74
N ASP A 56 17.32 11.21 -3.05
CA ASP A 56 17.70 12.32 -2.18
C ASP A 56 16.57 13.31 -1.96
N ARG A 57 15.76 13.60 -3.00
CA ARG A 57 14.59 14.47 -2.87
C ARG A 57 13.54 13.84 -1.97
N LEU A 58 13.25 12.55 -2.15
CA LEU A 58 12.29 11.82 -1.31
C LEU A 58 12.76 11.74 0.15
N MET A 59 14.06 11.55 0.41
CA MET A 59 14.63 11.58 1.76
C MET A 59 14.57 12.98 2.38
N ARG A 60 14.81 14.05 1.61
CA ARG A 60 14.62 15.43 2.08
C ARG A 60 13.16 15.70 2.42
N LEU A 61 12.23 15.27 1.57
CA LEU A 61 10.79 15.38 1.82
C LEU A 61 10.42 14.68 3.13
N ALA A 62 10.91 13.45 3.35
CA ALA A 62 10.65 12.70 4.57
C ALA A 62 11.10 13.46 5.83
N ARG A 63 12.33 14.01 5.81
CA ARG A 63 12.87 14.79 6.93
C ARG A 63 12.13 16.11 7.15
N SER A 64 11.76 16.82 6.09
CA SER A 64 10.98 18.05 6.20
C SER A 64 9.58 17.79 6.75
N VAL A 65 8.91 16.72 6.32
CA VAL A 65 7.60 16.31 6.87
C VAL A 65 7.72 15.90 8.33
N ALA A 66 8.78 15.18 8.71
CA ALA A 66 9.05 14.85 10.11
C ALA A 66 9.22 16.12 10.95
N SER A 67 10.06 17.06 10.51
CA SER A 67 10.27 18.35 11.18
C SER A 67 8.97 19.14 11.31
N PHE A 68 8.20 19.27 10.23
CA PHE A 68 6.91 19.96 10.22
C PHE A 68 5.91 19.38 11.20
N SER A 69 5.91 18.05 11.37
CA SER A 69 5.01 17.35 12.29
C SER A 69 5.57 17.15 13.71
N ASN A 70 6.70 17.78 14.07
CA ASN A 70 7.41 17.59 15.34
C ASN A 70 7.75 16.12 15.64
N GLN A 71 8.06 15.36 14.59
CA GLN A 71 8.46 13.96 14.63
C GLN A 71 9.90 13.79 14.12
N ALA A 72 10.40 12.57 14.18
CA ALA A 72 11.71 12.20 13.66
C ALA A 72 11.57 11.01 12.70
N ILE A 73 12.38 11.02 11.64
CA ILE A 73 12.51 9.89 10.73
C ILE A 73 13.99 9.64 10.44
N ASP A 74 14.44 8.42 10.72
CA ASP A 74 15.82 7.98 10.52
C ASP A 74 15.90 6.45 10.39
N GLN A 75 17.11 5.90 10.29
CA GLN A 75 17.30 4.45 10.09
C GLN A 75 16.86 3.60 11.31
N THR A 76 16.75 4.20 12.50
CA THR A 76 16.29 3.55 13.72
C THR A 76 14.76 3.65 13.88
N ARG A 77 14.18 4.73 13.35
CA ARG A 77 12.73 5.01 13.27
C ARG A 77 12.33 5.32 11.83
N PRO A 78 12.25 4.29 10.96
CA PRO A 78 12.12 4.48 9.52
C PRO A 78 10.68 4.64 9.01
N ILE A 79 9.69 4.69 9.90
CA ILE A 79 8.27 4.86 9.57
C ILE A 79 7.81 6.21 10.11
N LEU A 80 7.11 6.99 9.30
CA LEU A 80 6.54 8.28 9.66
C LEU A 80 5.11 8.38 9.16
N SER A 81 4.20 8.75 10.06
CA SER A 81 2.81 9.08 9.74
C SER A 81 2.55 10.52 10.16
N ALA A 82 2.08 11.35 9.23
CA ALA A 82 1.89 12.79 9.47
C ALA A 82 0.71 13.33 8.66
N THR A 83 0.32 14.58 8.97
CA THR A 83 -0.61 15.37 8.15
C THR A 83 0.18 16.46 7.44
N LEU A 84 -0.04 16.62 6.15
CA LEU A 84 0.58 17.65 5.31
C LEU A 84 -0.07 19.02 5.56
N PRO A 85 0.58 20.13 5.13
CA PRO A 85 0.03 21.48 5.31
C PRO A 85 -1.34 21.73 4.69
N ASP A 86 -1.76 20.91 3.71
CA ASP A 86 -3.02 21.04 2.98
C ASP A 86 -4.02 19.89 3.34
N ASP A 87 -3.88 19.35 4.57
CA ASP A 87 -4.74 18.33 5.21
C ASP A 87 -4.69 16.91 4.60
N GLU A 88 -3.83 16.64 3.61
CA GLU A 88 -3.58 15.26 3.19
C GLU A 88 -2.84 14.48 4.28
N ARG A 89 -3.18 13.19 4.41
CA ARG A 89 -2.43 12.28 5.27
C ARG A 89 -1.26 11.72 4.48
N ILE A 90 -0.06 11.75 5.05
CA ILE A 90 1.13 11.20 4.44
C ILE A 90 1.74 10.12 5.34
N GLN A 91 2.11 9.02 4.72
CA GLN A 91 2.84 7.92 5.33
C GLN A 91 4.13 7.71 4.55
N ILE A 92 5.24 7.57 5.26
CA ILE A 92 6.57 7.42 4.67
C ILE A 92 7.28 6.24 5.33
N VAL A 93 7.87 5.38 4.50
CA VAL A 93 8.78 4.31 4.95
C VAL A 93 10.12 4.42 4.23
N ILE A 94 11.21 4.55 4.99
CA ILE A 94 12.58 4.68 4.48
C ILE A 94 13.42 3.43 4.80
N PRO A 95 14.60 3.26 4.17
CA PRO A 95 15.51 2.18 4.53
C PRO A 95 15.98 2.34 6.00
N PRO A 96 16.14 1.24 6.75
CA PRO A 96 16.18 -0.15 6.29
C PRO A 96 14.82 -0.87 6.25
N ALA A 97 13.70 -0.20 6.59
CA ALA A 97 12.38 -0.83 6.62
C ALA A 97 11.73 -1.01 5.24
N THR A 98 12.36 -0.50 4.17
CA THR A 98 12.00 -0.79 2.78
C THR A 98 13.26 -1.17 1.99
N THR A 99 13.10 -1.49 0.72
CA THR A 99 14.19 -1.86 -0.19
C THR A 99 15.27 -0.75 -0.23
N ARG A 100 16.54 -1.15 -0.19
CA ARG A 100 17.67 -0.20 -0.25
C ARG A 100 17.56 0.70 -1.49
N GLY A 101 17.76 2.00 -1.32
CA GLY A 101 17.66 2.99 -2.39
C GLY A 101 16.23 3.34 -2.80
N THR A 102 15.22 2.88 -2.04
CA THR A 102 13.82 3.25 -2.25
C THR A 102 13.26 3.98 -1.04
N VAL A 103 12.23 4.79 -1.27
CA VAL A 103 11.40 5.40 -0.23
C VAL A 103 9.96 5.13 -0.64
N SER A 104 9.18 4.54 0.26
CA SER A 104 7.74 4.37 0.08
C SER A 104 7.05 5.61 0.63
N ILE A 105 6.21 6.26 -0.18
CA ILE A 105 5.36 7.38 0.25
C ILE A 105 3.93 7.06 -0.19
N THR A 106 2.98 7.19 0.73
CA THR A 106 1.55 7.16 0.43
C THR A 106 0.93 8.47 0.89
N ILE A 107 0.36 9.25 -0.04
CA ILE A 107 -0.40 10.46 0.28
C ILE A 107 -1.88 10.16 0.00
N ARG A 108 -2.69 10.20 1.06
CA ARG A 108 -4.14 10.02 0.99
C ARG A 108 -4.82 11.37 1.04
N LYS A 109 -5.62 11.66 0.02
CA LYS A 109 -6.30 12.94 -0.13
C LYS A 109 -7.50 13.03 0.82
N PRO A 110 -7.82 14.22 1.34
CA PRO A 110 -9.00 14.41 2.18
C PRO A 110 -10.26 14.11 1.37
N SER A 111 -11.16 13.29 1.94
CA SER A 111 -12.48 13.09 1.38
C SER A 111 -13.30 14.36 1.62
N SER A 112 -13.25 15.29 0.67
CA SER A 112 -13.99 16.57 0.73
C SER A 112 -15.50 16.43 0.50
N VAL A 113 -16.01 15.19 0.37
CA VAL A 113 -17.42 14.94 0.03
C VAL A 113 -18.18 14.47 1.26
N SER A 114 -19.01 15.35 1.83
CA SER A 114 -20.09 14.96 2.72
C SER A 114 -21.25 14.42 1.87
N LEU A 115 -21.21 13.13 1.52
CA LEU A 115 -22.32 12.49 0.83
C LEU A 115 -23.44 12.22 1.85
N THR A 116 -24.66 12.67 1.54
CA THR A 116 -25.84 12.26 2.30
C THR A 116 -26.30 10.89 1.82
N LEU A 117 -27.15 10.22 2.59
CA LEU A 117 -27.71 8.93 2.17
C LEU A 117 -28.46 9.07 0.83
N GLU A 118 -29.14 10.19 0.61
CA GLU A 118 -29.83 10.47 -0.65
C GLU A 118 -28.85 10.58 -1.81
N HIS A 119 -27.70 11.23 -1.65
CA HIS A 119 -26.67 11.28 -2.69
C HIS A 119 -26.10 9.88 -3.01
N LEU A 120 -25.97 9.02 -2.00
CA LEU A 120 -25.51 7.65 -2.19
C LEU A 120 -26.55 6.80 -2.93
N ASP A 121 -27.83 6.97 -2.59
CA ASP A 121 -28.95 6.26 -3.21
C ASP A 121 -29.13 6.66 -4.68
N HIS A 122 -29.17 7.96 -4.97
CA HIS A 122 -29.20 8.46 -6.36
C HIS A 122 -27.93 8.07 -7.15
N GLY A 123 -26.79 7.95 -6.46
CA GLY A 123 -25.55 7.45 -7.02
C GLY A 123 -25.55 5.96 -7.34
N GLY A 124 -26.64 5.24 -7.04
CA GLY A 124 -26.80 3.82 -7.31
C GLY A 124 -26.03 2.93 -6.33
N LEU A 125 -25.52 3.45 -5.21
CA LEU A 125 -24.76 2.65 -4.23
C LEU A 125 -25.57 1.44 -3.74
N PHE A 126 -26.89 1.61 -3.61
CA PHE A 126 -27.79 0.56 -3.12
C PHE A 126 -28.43 -0.28 -4.24
N ALA A 127 -28.18 0.02 -5.51
CA ALA A 127 -28.81 -0.67 -6.65
C ALA A 127 -28.38 -2.14 -6.77
N ASP A 128 -27.11 -2.42 -6.48
CA ASP A 128 -26.50 -3.75 -6.60
C ASP A 128 -26.35 -4.48 -5.25
N VAL A 129 -27.14 -4.10 -4.24
CA VAL A 129 -27.11 -4.78 -2.93
C VAL A 129 -27.65 -6.20 -3.07
N LEU A 130 -26.72 -7.16 -3.06
CA LEU A 130 -27.06 -8.58 -3.08
C LEU A 130 -27.48 -9.03 -1.68
N ARG A 131 -28.71 -9.55 -1.55
CA ARG A 131 -29.13 -10.29 -0.36
C ARG A 131 -28.43 -11.65 -0.35
N VAL A 132 -27.73 -11.94 0.74
CA VAL A 132 -27.06 -13.24 0.92
C VAL A 132 -28.06 -14.17 1.61
N ASP A 133 -28.85 -14.90 0.83
CA ASP A 133 -29.70 -15.97 1.34
C ASP A 133 -28.85 -17.24 1.52
N GLY A 134 -28.24 -17.40 2.71
CA GLY A 134 -27.71 -18.67 3.25
C GLY A 134 -26.52 -19.37 2.58
N ASP A 135 -26.32 -19.24 1.26
CA ASP A 135 -25.46 -20.16 0.47
C ASP A 135 -24.12 -19.55 0.01
N GLY A 136 -23.67 -18.49 0.69
CA GLY A 136 -22.40 -17.81 0.40
C GLY A 136 -22.42 -17.02 -0.92
N SER A 137 -21.31 -16.36 -1.25
CA SER A 137 -21.20 -15.64 -2.53
C SER A 137 -21.11 -16.63 -3.71
N ARG A 138 -21.37 -16.17 -4.94
CA ARG A 138 -21.07 -16.96 -6.16
C ARG A 138 -19.63 -17.48 -6.20
N SER A 139 -18.68 -16.71 -5.68
CA SER A 139 -17.28 -17.15 -5.58
C SER A 139 -17.10 -18.27 -4.55
N ASP A 140 -17.85 -18.28 -3.45
CA ASP A 140 -17.82 -19.38 -2.47
C ASP A 140 -18.34 -20.68 -3.06
N GLN A 141 -19.44 -20.63 -3.81
CA GLN A 141 -20.01 -21.81 -4.47
C GLN A 141 -19.00 -22.46 -5.44
N ARG A 142 -18.32 -21.65 -6.24
CA ARG A 142 -17.28 -22.13 -7.18
C ARG A 142 -16.07 -22.72 -6.47
N LEU A 143 -15.66 -22.12 -5.36
CA LEU A 143 -14.60 -22.67 -4.52
C LEU A 143 -15.01 -24.03 -3.93
N LEU A 144 -16.23 -24.14 -3.39
CA LEU A 144 -16.74 -25.41 -2.85
C LEU A 144 -16.82 -26.51 -3.91
N GLU A 145 -17.20 -26.16 -5.15
CA GLU A 145 -17.20 -27.09 -6.28
C GLU A 145 -15.79 -27.63 -6.55
N TYR A 146 -14.79 -26.75 -6.75
CA TYR A 146 -13.40 -27.17 -6.97
C TYR A 146 -12.85 -28.00 -5.81
N TYR A 147 -13.23 -27.67 -4.58
CA TYR A 147 -12.83 -28.44 -3.40
C TYR A 147 -13.43 -29.86 -3.41
N ARG A 148 -14.74 -29.98 -3.67
CA ARG A 148 -15.46 -31.28 -3.66
C ARG A 148 -14.93 -32.27 -4.70
N ILE A 149 -14.50 -31.78 -5.86
CA ILE A 149 -13.95 -32.62 -6.93
C ILE A 149 -12.42 -32.83 -6.82
N GLY A 150 -11.78 -32.32 -5.77
CA GLY A 150 -10.33 -32.44 -5.56
C GLY A 150 -9.47 -31.58 -6.49
N ALA A 151 -10.04 -30.58 -7.17
CA ALA A 151 -9.34 -29.70 -8.10
C ALA A 151 -8.58 -28.57 -7.37
N TYR A 152 -7.68 -28.92 -6.45
CA TYR A 152 -7.02 -27.96 -5.55
C TYR A 152 -6.22 -26.86 -6.24
N LYS A 153 -5.63 -27.12 -7.42
CA LYS A 153 -4.97 -26.08 -8.22
C LYS A 153 -5.97 -25.01 -8.67
N ALA A 154 -7.14 -25.42 -9.15
CA ALA A 154 -8.20 -24.51 -9.57
C ALA A 154 -8.79 -23.77 -8.36
N PHE A 155 -9.01 -24.49 -7.26
CA PHE A 155 -9.45 -23.92 -5.97
C PHE A 155 -8.53 -22.79 -5.51
N LEU A 156 -7.22 -23.04 -5.41
CA LEU A 156 -6.26 -22.05 -4.93
C LEU A 156 -6.16 -20.85 -5.87
N ARG A 157 -6.19 -21.08 -7.19
CA ARG A 157 -6.19 -20.00 -8.18
C ARG A 157 -7.45 -19.13 -8.06
N GLU A 158 -8.61 -19.76 -7.96
CA GLU A 158 -9.89 -19.05 -7.79
C GLU A 158 -9.93 -18.29 -6.46
N ALA A 159 -9.36 -18.85 -5.39
CA ALA A 159 -9.30 -18.19 -4.08
C ALA A 159 -8.49 -16.88 -4.15
N VAL A 160 -7.40 -16.86 -4.92
CA VAL A 160 -6.62 -15.65 -5.18
C VAL A 160 -7.44 -14.63 -5.98
N PHE A 161 -8.09 -15.05 -7.07
CA PHE A 161 -8.92 -14.13 -7.88
C PHE A 161 -10.13 -13.58 -7.12
N ALA A 162 -10.73 -14.40 -6.25
CA ALA A 162 -11.83 -14.02 -5.38
C ALA A 162 -11.37 -13.19 -4.16
N ARG A 163 -10.09 -12.81 -4.08
CA ARG A 163 -9.48 -12.03 -3.00
C ARG A 163 -9.75 -12.62 -1.60
N LYS A 164 -9.70 -13.94 -1.49
CA LYS A 164 -9.83 -14.62 -0.19
C LYS A 164 -8.60 -14.40 0.66
N ASN A 165 -8.79 -14.30 1.98
CA ASN A 165 -7.70 -14.36 2.94
C ASN A 165 -7.22 -15.81 3.03
N ILE A 166 -5.95 -16.06 2.68
CA ILE A 166 -5.37 -17.40 2.61
C ILE A 166 -4.25 -17.50 3.65
N ILE A 167 -4.37 -18.45 4.58
CA ILE A 167 -3.32 -18.79 5.54
C ILE A 167 -2.70 -20.11 5.10
N ILE A 168 -1.38 -20.11 4.85
CA ILE A 168 -0.62 -21.32 4.52
C ILE A 168 0.05 -21.82 5.79
N SER A 169 -0.34 -23.01 6.25
CA SER A 169 0.19 -23.65 7.45
C SER A 169 0.94 -24.95 7.13
N GLY A 170 1.90 -25.33 7.98
CA GLY A 170 2.74 -26.52 7.81
C GLY A 170 4.07 -26.42 8.57
N ALA A 171 4.75 -27.55 8.77
CA ALA A 171 6.04 -27.63 9.46
C ALA A 171 7.15 -26.79 8.78
N THR A 172 8.24 -26.52 9.49
CA THR A 172 9.43 -25.89 8.89
C THR A 172 9.95 -26.75 7.74
N GLY A 173 10.28 -26.12 6.60
CA GLY A 173 10.72 -26.84 5.39
C GLY A 173 9.61 -27.48 4.54
N SER A 174 8.33 -27.38 4.92
CA SER A 174 7.21 -27.99 4.19
C SER A 174 6.82 -27.29 2.87
N GLY A 175 7.62 -26.34 2.39
CA GLY A 175 7.34 -25.60 1.15
C GLY A 175 6.32 -24.45 1.24
N LYS A 176 6.01 -23.93 2.44
CA LYS A 176 5.06 -22.82 2.63
C LYS A 176 5.39 -21.59 1.79
N THR A 177 6.63 -21.10 1.86
CA THR A 177 7.09 -19.95 1.07
C THR A 177 7.01 -20.26 -0.43
N THR A 178 7.34 -21.48 -0.84
CA THR A 178 7.23 -21.91 -2.24
C THR A 178 5.80 -21.82 -2.75
N LEU A 179 4.82 -22.29 -1.96
CA LEU A 179 3.42 -22.16 -2.30
C LEU A 179 2.97 -20.68 -2.33
N SER A 180 3.37 -19.88 -1.35
CA SER A 180 3.09 -18.44 -1.32
C SER A 180 3.57 -17.73 -2.60
N LYS A 181 4.82 -17.98 -3.00
CA LYS A 181 5.40 -17.44 -4.26
C LYS A 181 4.60 -17.84 -5.49
N ALA A 182 4.10 -19.08 -5.54
CA ALA A 182 3.26 -19.53 -6.65
C ALA A 182 1.91 -18.80 -6.68
N LEU A 183 1.27 -18.60 -5.52
CA LEU A 183 -0.01 -17.89 -5.42
C LEU A 183 0.12 -16.40 -5.76
N ILE A 184 1.20 -15.73 -5.34
CA ILE A 184 1.46 -14.31 -5.65
C ILE A 184 1.44 -14.05 -7.16
N ARG A 185 1.91 -15.00 -7.98
CA ARG A 185 1.90 -14.86 -9.45
C ARG A 185 0.50 -14.89 -10.06
N HIS A 186 -0.50 -15.36 -9.32
CA HIS A 186 -1.90 -15.35 -9.75
C HIS A 186 -2.64 -14.06 -9.36
N ILE A 187 -2.05 -13.21 -8.51
CA ILE A 187 -2.64 -11.91 -8.17
C ILE A 187 -2.62 -11.01 -9.42
N PRO A 188 -3.74 -10.37 -9.81
CA PRO A 188 -3.80 -9.52 -10.99
C PRO A 188 -2.73 -8.42 -11.01
N GLN A 189 -2.22 -8.10 -12.20
CA GLN A 189 -1.13 -7.11 -12.37
C GLN A 189 -1.53 -5.67 -12.03
N SER A 190 -2.83 -5.39 -11.96
CA SER A 190 -3.39 -4.10 -11.59
C SER A 190 -3.49 -3.88 -10.06
N GLU A 191 -3.25 -4.91 -9.26
CA GLU A 191 -3.32 -4.81 -7.79
C GLU A 191 -2.06 -4.16 -7.22
N ARG A 192 -2.25 -3.39 -6.14
CA ARG A 192 -1.15 -2.90 -5.31
C ARG A 192 -0.77 -3.96 -4.28
N ILE A 193 0.51 -4.30 -4.17
CA ILE A 193 1.00 -5.34 -3.25
C ILE A 193 2.01 -4.77 -2.27
N ILE A 194 1.81 -5.04 -0.99
CA ILE A 194 2.79 -4.73 0.05
C ILE A 194 3.20 -6.07 0.68
N SER A 195 4.50 -6.39 0.63
CA SER A 195 5.04 -7.57 1.33
C SER A 195 5.73 -7.13 2.61
N ILE A 196 5.51 -7.86 3.71
CA ILE A 196 6.18 -7.65 5.00
C ILE A 196 6.95 -8.93 5.32
N GLU A 197 8.27 -8.82 5.43
CA GLU A 197 9.17 -9.97 5.59
C GLU A 197 10.27 -9.67 6.61
N ASP A 198 10.73 -10.65 7.38
CA ASP A 198 11.96 -10.52 8.17
C ASP A 198 13.20 -10.81 7.30
N THR A 199 13.12 -11.86 6.48
CA THR A 199 14.12 -12.23 5.48
C THR A 199 13.51 -12.06 4.08
N PRO A 200 14.17 -11.35 3.15
CA PRO A 200 13.66 -11.16 1.80
C PRO A 200 13.57 -12.49 1.03
N GLU A 201 12.40 -13.10 0.96
CA GLU A 201 12.19 -14.35 0.21
C GLU A 201 11.21 -14.19 -0.94
N LEU A 202 10.14 -13.44 -0.75
CA LEU A 202 9.04 -13.27 -1.70
C LEU A 202 9.47 -12.47 -2.92
N VAL A 203 8.98 -12.91 -4.08
CA VAL A 203 9.14 -12.22 -5.35
C VAL A 203 7.76 -11.72 -5.77
N VAL A 204 7.63 -10.40 -5.87
CA VAL A 204 6.38 -9.72 -6.21
C VAL A 204 6.50 -9.19 -7.65
N PRO A 205 5.89 -9.85 -8.66
CA PRO A 205 6.01 -9.44 -10.05
C PRO A 205 5.15 -8.23 -10.41
N GLN A 206 4.15 -7.88 -9.59
CA GLN A 206 3.24 -6.76 -9.85
C GLN A 206 4.01 -5.45 -9.89
N PRO A 207 3.75 -4.54 -10.85
CA PRO A 207 4.50 -3.28 -10.98
C PRO A 207 4.26 -2.33 -9.80
N ASN A 208 3.04 -2.30 -9.26
CA ASN A 208 2.68 -1.48 -8.11
C ASN A 208 2.92 -2.26 -6.81
N HIS A 209 4.17 -2.30 -6.32
CA HIS A 209 4.47 -2.96 -5.07
C HIS A 209 5.48 -2.25 -4.19
N VAL A 210 5.42 -2.54 -2.89
CA VAL A 210 6.39 -2.13 -1.88
C VAL A 210 6.82 -3.38 -1.10
N ARG A 211 8.12 -3.49 -0.82
CA ARG A 211 8.66 -4.54 0.04
C ARG A 211 9.16 -3.93 1.33
N LEU A 212 8.54 -4.34 2.43
CA LEU A 212 8.82 -3.87 3.78
C LEU A 212 9.55 -4.95 4.58
N PHE A 213 10.49 -4.51 5.40
CA PHE A 213 11.37 -5.40 6.16
C PHE A 213 11.44 -5.02 7.64
N TYR A 214 11.41 -6.02 8.51
CA TYR A 214 11.62 -5.85 9.95
C TYR A 214 12.73 -6.77 10.45
N SER A 215 13.35 -6.46 11.59
CA SER A 215 14.40 -7.31 12.16
C SER A 215 13.86 -8.09 13.36
N LYS A 216 13.70 -9.39 13.18
CA LYS A 216 13.31 -10.29 14.27
C LYS A 216 14.43 -10.37 15.31
N GLY A 217 14.10 -10.09 16.57
CA GLY A 217 15.06 -10.17 17.68
C GLY A 217 15.97 -8.95 17.86
N GLY A 218 15.68 -7.82 17.20
CA GLY A 218 16.34 -6.54 17.46
C GLY A 218 17.82 -6.46 17.06
N GLN A 219 18.28 -7.37 16.18
CA GLN A 219 19.66 -7.38 15.69
C GLN A 219 19.91 -6.34 14.59
N GLY A 220 18.85 -5.84 13.96
CA GLY A 220 18.89 -4.82 12.92
C GLY A 220 18.99 -3.40 13.48
N LEU A 221 19.38 -2.46 12.62
CA LEU A 221 19.48 -1.02 12.93
C LEU A 221 18.12 -0.40 13.32
N SER A 222 17.03 -0.92 12.75
CA SER A 222 15.66 -0.49 13.03
C SER A 222 15.03 -1.36 14.12
N LYS A 223 14.28 -0.72 15.03
CA LYS A 223 13.51 -1.39 16.09
C LYS A 223 12.08 -1.77 15.66
N VAL A 224 11.76 -1.59 14.39
CA VAL A 224 10.45 -1.89 13.80
C VAL A 224 10.19 -3.40 13.81
N ASP A 225 8.97 -3.79 14.19
CA ASP A 225 8.47 -5.15 14.10
C ASP A 225 7.43 -5.34 12.96
N ALA A 226 6.89 -6.55 12.84
CA ALA A 226 5.90 -6.85 11.81
C ALA A 226 4.57 -6.11 12.01
N LYS A 227 4.22 -5.79 13.26
CA LYS A 227 2.98 -5.09 13.61
C LYS A 227 3.10 -3.62 13.21
N ASP A 228 4.23 -2.99 13.52
CA ASP A 228 4.53 -1.60 13.13
C ASP A 228 4.39 -1.42 11.60
N LEU A 229 4.86 -2.37 10.80
CA LEU A 229 4.75 -2.35 9.34
C LEU A 229 3.33 -2.65 8.82
N LEU A 230 2.54 -3.41 9.59
CA LEU A 230 1.15 -3.69 9.23
C LEU A 230 0.25 -2.48 9.52
N GLU A 231 0.57 -1.74 10.57
CA GLU A 231 -0.13 -0.50 10.97
C GLU A 231 0.35 0.73 10.20
N SER A 232 1.52 0.64 9.56
CA SER A 232 2.11 1.78 8.84
C SER A 232 1.19 2.22 7.73
#